data_AF-A0A5E4KNS5-F1
#
_entry.id   AF-A0A5E4KNS5-F1
#
_cell.length_a   1.000
_cell.length_b   1.000
_cell.length_c   1.000
_cell.angle_alpha   90.00
_cell.angle_beta   90.00
_cell.angle_gamma   90.00
#
_symmetry.space_group_name_H-M   'P 1'
#
loop_
_entity.id
_entity.type
_entity.pdbx_description
1 polymer ?
#
loop_
_entity_poly.entity_id
_entity_poly.type
_entity_poly.pdbx_seq_one_letter_code
_entity_poly.pdbx_strand_id
1 'polypeptide(L)'
;MAEEILPSILAFIYTIGHWIGEKIVGLIQSISGVLIPQSIVDAIGLLVILTIFLGIAEVAKKAVWVIVAVGWVLIVIRIAMLMIG
;
A
#
# COMPACT_ATOMS: atom_id res chain seq x y z
N MET A 1 14.24 2.86 -22.51
CA MET A 1 14.26 1.85 -21.42
C MET A 1 13.33 2.22 -20.27
N ALA A 2 13.33 3.46 -19.76
CA ALA A 2 12.37 3.88 -18.72
C ALA A 2 10.91 4.00 -19.23
N GLU A 3 10.73 4.41 -20.51
CA GLU A 3 9.41 4.55 -21.16
C GLU A 3 8.55 3.27 -21.13
N GLU A 4 9.16 2.09 -21.13
CA GLU A 4 8.43 0.80 -21.18
C GLU A 4 8.13 0.21 -19.80
N ILE A 5 8.84 0.68 -18.77
CA ILE A 5 8.71 0.15 -17.40
C ILE A 5 7.40 0.62 -16.78
N LEU A 6 7.07 1.91 -16.91
CA LEU A 6 5.83 2.46 -16.38
C LEU A 6 4.57 1.77 -16.92
N PRO A 7 4.35 1.63 -18.24
CA PRO A 7 3.18 0.93 -18.76
C PRO A 7 3.15 -0.55 -18.37
N SER A 8 4.31 -1.21 -18.26
CA SER A 8 4.39 -2.59 -17.80
C SER A 8 3.95 -2.74 -16.34
N ILE A 9 4.37 -1.83 -15.46
CA ILE A 9 3.93 -1.81 -14.06
C ILE A 9 2.44 -1.51 -13.96
N LEU A 10 1.93 -0.54 -14.71
CA LEU A 10 0.50 -0.22 -14.73
C LEU A 10 -0.34 -1.40 -15.22
N ALA A 11 0.11 -2.08 -16.29
CA ALA A 11 -0.55 -3.28 -16.78
C ALA A 11 -0.56 -4.39 -15.72
N PHE A 12 0.55 -4.62 -15.03
CA PHE A 12 0.63 -5.58 -13.94
C PHE A 12 -0.34 -5.25 -12.80
N ILE A 13 -0.37 -4.00 -12.36
CA ILE A 13 -1.30 -3.53 -11.31
C ILE A 13 -2.74 -3.72 -11.76
N TYR A 14 -3.06 -3.37 -13.01
CA TYR A 14 -4.39 -3.56 -13.58
C TYR A 14 -4.77 -5.04 -13.62
N THR A 15 -3.89 -5.93 -14.11
CA THR A 15 -4.16 -7.37 -14.19
C THR A 15 -4.44 -7.97 -12.82
N ILE A 16 -3.62 -7.65 -11.81
CA ILE A 16 -3.86 -8.13 -10.44
C ILE A 16 -5.14 -7.52 -9.87
N GLY A 17 -5.38 -6.23 -10.11
CA GLY A 17 -6.58 -5.53 -9.64
C GLY A 17 -7.84 -6.18 -10.19
N HIS A 18 -7.91 -6.36 -11.50
CA HIS A 18 -9.03 -7.02 -12.16
C HIS A 18 -9.25 -8.44 -11.62
N TRP A 19 -8.18 -9.23 -11.49
CA TRP A 19 -8.27 -10.60 -10.97
C TRP A 19 -8.79 -10.65 -9.52
N ILE A 20 -8.30 -9.78 -8.64
CA ILE A 20 -8.80 -9.65 -7.26
C ILE A 20 -10.26 -9.21 -7.26
N GLY A 21 -10.60 -8.22 -8.09
CA GLY A 21 -11.96 -7.71 -8.27
C GLY A 21 -12.91 -8.82 -8.67
N GLU A 22 -12.55 -9.64 -9.66
CA GLU A 22 -13.37 -10.75 -10.14
C GLU A 22 -13.63 -11.78 -9.03
N LYS A 23 -12.60 -12.11 -8.23
CA LYS A 23 -12.76 -13.06 -7.11
C LYS A 23 -13.73 -12.54 -6.06
N ILE A 24 -13.58 -11.28 -5.68
CA ILE A 24 -14.44 -10.65 -4.66
C ILE A 24 -15.86 -10.52 -5.18
N VAL A 25 -16.03 -9.97 -6.38
CA VAL A 25 -17.34 -9.82 -7.00
C VAL A 25 -17.99 -11.18 -7.20
N GLY A 26 -17.28 -12.18 -7.72
CA GLY A 26 -17.81 -13.53 -7.89
C GLY A 26 -18.29 -14.14 -6.58
N LEU A 27 -17.58 -13.90 -5.48
CA LEU A 27 -18.01 -14.33 -4.15
C LEU A 27 -19.27 -13.58 -3.68
N ILE A 28 -19.33 -12.26 -3.88
CA ILE A 28 -20.50 -11.45 -3.55
C ILE A 28 -21.72 -11.87 -4.39
N GLN A 29 -21.55 -12.10 -5.68
CA GLN A 29 -22.61 -12.57 -6.58
C GLN A 29 -23.10 -13.97 -6.16
N SER A 30 -22.18 -14.87 -5.79
CA SER A 30 -22.52 -16.21 -5.30
C SER A 30 -23.35 -16.19 -4.02
N ILE A 31 -23.15 -15.20 -3.15
CA ILE A 31 -23.88 -15.08 -1.88
C ILE A 31 -25.20 -14.33 -2.06
N SER A 32 -25.19 -13.25 -2.84
CA SER A 32 -26.33 -12.33 -2.99
C SER A 32 -27.30 -12.71 -4.11
N GLY A 33 -26.86 -13.49 -5.09
CA GLY A 33 -27.63 -13.79 -6.30
C GLY A 33 -27.80 -12.62 -7.27
N VAL A 34 -27.19 -11.46 -6.99
CA VAL A 34 -27.29 -10.25 -7.82
C VAL A 34 -26.17 -10.25 -8.86
N LEU A 35 -26.50 -9.94 -10.11
CA LEU A 35 -25.52 -9.71 -11.17
C LEU A 35 -24.87 -8.34 -10.99
N ILE A 36 -23.56 -8.32 -10.74
CA ILE A 36 -22.79 -7.08 -10.58
C ILE A 36 -22.11 -6.75 -11.93
N PRO A 37 -22.26 -5.51 -12.43
CA PRO A 37 -21.61 -5.07 -13.67
C PRO A 37 -20.08 -5.17 -13.61
N GLN A 38 -19.46 -5.50 -14.75
CA GLN A 38 -18.00 -5.58 -14.89
C GLN A 38 -17.28 -4.26 -14.60
N SER A 39 -17.91 -3.11 -14.84
CA SER A 39 -17.34 -1.81 -14.47
C SER A 39 -17.10 -1.64 -12.97
N ILE A 40 -17.83 -2.37 -12.12
CA ILE A 40 -17.66 -2.36 -10.66
C ILE A 40 -16.52 -3.31 -10.24
N VAL A 41 -16.27 -4.37 -11.01
CA VAL A 41 -15.19 -5.34 -10.77
C VAL A 41 -13.83 -4.64 -10.70
N ASP A 42 -13.53 -3.83 -11.72
CA ASP A 42 -12.28 -3.05 -11.79
C ASP A 42 -12.16 -2.07 -10.62
N ALA A 43 -13.25 -1.38 -10.29
CA ALA A 43 -13.28 -0.41 -9.19
C ALA A 43 -13.00 -1.10 -7.83
N ILE A 44 -13.65 -2.24 -7.56
CA ILE A 44 -13.42 -3.03 -6.33
C ILE A 44 -11.98 -3.54 -6.29
N GLY A 45 -11.47 -4.09 -7.38
CA GLY A 45 -10.11 -4.58 -7.49
C GLY A 45 -9.05 -3.53 -7.16
N LEU A 46 -9.18 -2.34 -7.76
CA LEU A 46 -8.29 -1.21 -7.49
C LEU A 46 -8.41 -0.69 -6.06
N LEU A 47 -9.63 -0.62 -5.49
CA LEU A 47 -9.84 -0.22 -4.10
C LEU A 47 -9.12 -1.16 -3.12
N VAL A 48 -9.13 -2.47 -3.39
CA VAL A 48 -8.41 -3.45 -2.56
C VAL A 48 -6.91 -3.24 -2.65
N ILE A 49 -6.36 -3.03 -3.84
CA ILE A 49 -4.93 -2.71 -4.02
C ILE A 49 -4.55 -1.45 -3.23
N LEU A 50 -5.34 -0.39 -3.35
CA LEU A 50 -5.11 0.85 -2.61
C LEU A 50 -5.16 0.62 -1.09
N THR A 51 -6.08 -0.21 -0.62
CA THR A 51 -6.20 -0.55 0.81
C THR A 51 -4.98 -1.30 1.31
N ILE A 52 -4.46 -2.27 0.53
CA ILE A 52 -3.22 -2.98 0.85
C ILE A 52 -2.04 -2.00 0.91
N PHE A 53 -1.93 -1.11 -0.09
CA PHE A 53 -0.87 -0.12 -0.15
C PHE A 53 -0.92 0.84 1.05
N LEU A 54 -2.11 1.30 1.41
CA LEU A 54 -2.32 2.13 2.59
C LEU A 54 -1.91 1.40 3.87
N GLY A 55 -2.27 0.13 4.03
CA GLY A 55 -1.87 -0.68 5.19
C GLY A 55 -0.35 -0.80 5.32
N ILE A 56 0.37 -1.00 4.21
CA ILE A 56 1.84 -1.00 4.19
C ILE A 56 2.39 0.38 4.57
N ALA A 57 1.83 1.44 3.98
CA ALA A 57 2.26 2.82 4.25
C ALA A 57 2.07 3.22 5.72
N GLU A 58 1.00 2.78 6.37
CA GLU A 58 0.76 3.03 7.80
C GLU A 58 1.79 2.34 8.70
N VAL A 59 2.17 1.10 8.39
CA VAL A 59 3.22 0.39 9.11
C VAL A 59 4.57 1.08 8.90
N ALA A 60 4.88 1.45 7.67
CA ALA A 60 6.09 2.20 7.34
C ALA A 60 6.15 3.53 8.10
N LYS A 61 5.03 4.26 8.19
CA LYS A 61 4.94 5.50 8.98
C LYS A 61 5.32 5.27 10.43
N LYS A 62 4.81 4.21 11.09
CA LYS A 62 5.19 3.89 12.47
C LYS A 62 6.69 3.61 12.61
N ALA A 63 7.28 2.86 11.67
CA ALA A 63 8.72 2.56 11.69
C ALA A 63 9.57 3.84 11.55
N VAL A 64 9.19 4.76 10.66
CA VAL A 64 9.90 6.04 10.48
C VAL A 64 9.90 6.85 11.78
N TRP A 65 8.77 6.92 12.48
CA TRP A 65 8.69 7.64 13.76
C TRP A 65 9.60 7.06 14.83
N VAL A 66 9.74 5.73 14.90
CA VAL A 66 10.69 5.08 15.82
C VAL A 66 12.12 5.48 15.49
N ILE A 67 12.51 5.41 14.21
CA ILE A 67 13.86 5.77 13.76
C ILE A 67 14.17 7.23 14.08
N VAL A 68 13.21 8.13 13.82
CA VAL A 68 13.34 9.57 14.14
C VAL A 68 13.52 9.78 15.64
N ALA A 69 12.69 9.16 16.48
CA ALA A 69 12.80 9.28 17.93
C ALA A 69 14.16 8.79 18.45
N VAL A 70 14.63 7.64 17.98
CA VAL A 70 15.96 7.10 18.34
C VAL A 70 17.07 8.05 17.88
N GLY A 71 16.98 8.58 16.66
CA GLY A 71 17.95 9.54 16.12
C GLY A 71 18.05 10.80 16.98
N TRP A 72 16.93 11.36 17.42
CA TRP A 72 16.92 12.51 18.32
C TRP A 72 17.55 12.21 19.68
N VAL A 73 17.23 11.06 20.28
CA VAL A 73 17.84 10.66 21.56
C VAL A 73 19.35 10.53 21.43
N LEU A 74 19.85 9.90 20.36
CA LEU A 74 21.28 9.75 20.13
C LEU A 74 21.99 11.11 19.92
N ILE A 75 21.35 12.05 19.22
CA ILE A 75 21.88 13.41 19.06
C ILE A 75 21.97 14.12 20.42
N VAL A 76 20.94 14.03 21.25
CA VAL A 76 20.96 14.64 22.60
C VAL A 76 22.08 14.05 23.45
N ILE A 77 22.25 12.73 23.44
CA ILE A 77 23.37 12.05 24.12
C ILE A 77 24.71 12.56 23.60
N ARG A 78 24.86 12.70 22.28
CA ARG A 78 26.07 13.24 21.66
C ARG A 78 26.39 14.64 22.14
N ILE A 79 25.39 15.52 22.19
CA ILE A 79 25.56 16.90 22.68
C ILE A 79 25.96 16.91 24.15
N ALA A 80 25.32 16.08 24.99
CA ALA A 80 25.66 15.99 26.41
C ALA A 80 27.12 15.54 26.64
N MET A 81 27.60 14.55 25.88
CA MET A 81 29.00 14.12 25.95
C MET A 81 29.98 15.24 25.59
N LEU A 82 29.66 16.07 24.60
CA LEU A 82 30.49 17.21 24.20
C LEU A 82 30.51 18.35 25.23
N MET A 83 29.55 18.42 26.15
CA MET A 83 29.52 19.45 27.20
C MET A 83 30.27 19.02 28.46
N ILE A 84 30.37 17.70 28.71
CA ILE A 84 30.99 17.14 29.92
C ILE A 84 32.47 16.79 29.69
N GLY A 85 32.86 16.45 28.47
CA GLY A 85 34.27 16.26 28.06
C GLY A 85 34.86 17.51 27.43
#